data_AF-A0A846BBC7-F1
#
_entry.id   AF-A0A846BBC7-F1
#
_cell.length_a   1.000
_cell.length_b   1.000
_cell.length_c   1.000
_cell.angle_alpha   90.00
_cell.angle_beta   90.00
_cell.angle_gamma   90.00
#
_symmetry.space_group_name_H-M   'P 1'
#
loop_
_entity.id
_entity.type
_entity.pdbx_description
1 polymer ?
#
loop_
_entity_poly.entity_id
_entity_poly.type
_entity_poly.pdbx_seq_one_letter_code
_entity_poly.pdbx_strand_id
1 'polypeptide(L)'
;MPLPPQVRAALDAIAVAEVGEEGERRGGYGYWIGDVGKKETFDPNTLMKHPRRVRHNSTATGRYQTMDFVWDEEWQKLGLKDMKPQSQEILAIARRIITYNSLLPCNLLSSLLPSAFCPLPYCHPSVTILPDLI
;
A
#
# COMPACT_ATOMS: atom_id res chain seq x y z
N MET A 1 -9.73 -11.00 -3.23
CA MET A 1 -8.89 -11.31 -4.40
C MET A 1 -7.54 -11.79 -3.90
N PRO A 2 -7.00 -12.91 -4.41
CA PRO A 2 -5.64 -13.33 -4.10
C PRO A 2 -4.63 -12.38 -4.75
N LEU A 3 -3.66 -11.87 -3.99
CA LEU A 3 -2.58 -11.03 -4.51
C LEU A 3 -1.46 -11.90 -5.11
N PRO A 4 -0.79 -11.45 -6.19
CA PRO A 4 0.42 -12.10 -6.67
C PRO A 4 1.49 -12.21 -5.56
N PRO A 5 2.29 -13.28 -5.52
CA PRO A 5 3.27 -13.50 -4.44
C PRO A 5 4.25 -12.34 -4.24
N GLN A 6 4.67 -11.67 -5.31
CA GLN A 6 5.61 -10.55 -5.25
C GLN A 6 4.97 -9.31 -4.62
N VAL A 7 3.70 -9.03 -4.96
CA VAL A 7 2.94 -7.93 -4.36
C VAL A 7 2.70 -8.20 -2.89
N ARG A 8 2.37 -9.45 -2.54
CA ARG A 8 2.25 -9.89 -1.14
C ARG A 8 3.54 -9.65 -0.36
N ALA A 9 4.67 -10.12 -0.89
CA ALA A 9 5.98 -9.95 -0.24
C ALA A 9 6.36 -8.47 -0.06
N ALA A 10 6.09 -7.63 -1.07
CA ALA A 10 6.30 -6.19 -0.96
C ALA A 10 5.42 -5.54 0.12
N LEU A 11 4.14 -5.90 0.19
CA LEU A 11 3.24 -5.41 1.24
C LEU A 11 3.66 -5.89 2.63
N ASP A 12 4.07 -7.15 2.76
CA ASP A 12 4.55 -7.70 4.03
C ASP A 12 5.82 -6.97 4.49
N ALA A 13 6.75 -6.68 3.58
CA ALA A 13 7.95 -5.88 3.89
C ALA A 13 7.59 -4.45 4.36
N ILE A 14 6.62 -3.80 3.70
CA ILE A 14 6.12 -2.49 4.15
C ILE A 14 5.48 -2.61 5.54
N ALA A 15 4.69 -3.65 5.78
CA ALA A 15 4.06 -3.86 7.07
C ALA A 15 5.11 -4.01 8.19
N VAL A 16 6.17 -4.79 7.96
CA VAL A 16 7.27 -4.90 8.92
C VAL A 16 7.98 -3.58 9.15
N ALA A 17 8.20 -2.78 8.10
CA ALA A 17 8.83 -1.47 8.24
C ALA A 17 7.96 -0.48 9.06
N GLU A 18 6.64 -0.56 8.92
CA GLU A 18 5.70 0.40 9.52
C GLU A 18 5.22 -0.01 10.92
N VAL A 19 5.05 -1.31 11.17
CA VAL A 19 4.52 -1.85 12.44
C VAL A 19 5.40 -2.94 13.07
N GLY A 20 6.64 -3.11 12.61
CA GLY A 20 7.60 -4.06 13.17
C GLY A 20 7.12 -5.51 13.09
N GLU A 21 7.53 -6.32 14.08
CA GLU A 21 7.18 -7.74 14.18
C GLU A 21 5.66 -8.00 14.22
N GLU A 22 4.85 -7.01 14.62
CA GLU A 22 3.39 -7.13 14.63
C GLU A 22 2.79 -7.22 13.22
N GLY A 23 3.52 -6.75 12.20
CA GLY A 23 3.15 -6.88 10.78
C GLY A 23 3.16 -8.33 10.31
N GLU A 24 4.05 -9.17 10.86
CA GLU A 24 4.12 -10.61 10.60
C GLU A 24 3.25 -11.40 11.56
N ARG A 25 3.36 -11.11 12.86
CA ARG A 25 2.75 -11.93 13.92
C ARG A 25 1.22 -11.84 13.98
N ARG A 26 0.67 -10.64 13.71
CA ARG A 26 -0.77 -10.35 13.80
C ARG A 26 -1.32 -9.70 12.53
N GLY A 27 -0.50 -9.54 11.51
CA GLY A 27 -0.87 -8.85 10.27
C GLY A 27 -0.90 -7.33 10.38
N GLY A 28 -0.76 -6.70 11.56
CA GLY A 28 -0.56 -5.25 11.65
C GLY A 28 -1.76 -4.34 11.32
N TYR A 29 -2.94 -4.86 10.99
CA TYR A 29 -4.06 -4.05 10.50
C TYR A 29 -4.75 -3.17 11.57
N GLY A 30 -4.58 -3.51 12.86
CA GLY A 30 -5.30 -2.89 13.97
C GLY A 30 -4.52 -1.89 14.82
N TYR A 31 -3.48 -1.25 14.28
CA TYR A 31 -2.55 -0.43 15.07
C TYR A 31 -2.62 1.07 14.73
N TRP A 32 -2.64 1.90 15.77
CA TRP A 32 -2.24 3.30 15.67
C TRP A 32 -0.72 3.44 15.68
N ILE A 33 -0.24 4.52 15.06
CA ILE A 33 1.13 4.98 15.27
C ILE A 33 1.43 5.15 16.78
N GLY A 34 2.60 4.66 17.19
CA GLY A 34 3.08 4.75 18.57
C GLY A 34 2.49 3.72 19.55
N ASP A 35 1.55 2.89 19.12
CA ASP A 35 0.97 1.81 19.96
C ASP A 35 1.47 0.40 19.58
N VAL A 36 2.31 0.32 18.55
CA VAL A 36 2.96 -0.91 18.08
C VAL A 36 3.73 -1.58 19.23
N GLY A 37 3.57 -2.91 19.38
CA GLY A 37 4.26 -3.72 20.41
C GLY A 37 3.56 -3.81 21.77
N LYS A 38 2.44 -3.10 22.00
CA LYS A 38 1.65 -3.24 23.23
C LYS A 38 0.52 -4.26 23.05
N LYS A 39 -0.46 -3.89 22.23
CA LYS A 39 -1.60 -4.69 21.82
C LYS A 39 -2.26 -4.03 20.63
N GLU A 40 -2.97 -4.83 19.84
CA GLU A 40 -3.83 -4.29 18.81
C GLU A 40 -4.81 -3.28 19.43
N THR A 41 -4.90 -2.11 18.81
CA THR A 41 -5.57 -0.95 19.40
C THR A 41 -7.05 -0.86 19.07
N PHE A 42 -7.48 -1.59 18.04
CA PHE A 42 -8.86 -1.72 17.59
C PHE A 42 -9.02 -2.98 16.74
N ASP A 43 -10.24 -3.50 16.61
CA ASP A 43 -10.53 -4.61 15.69
C ASP A 43 -10.59 -4.09 14.25
N PRO A 44 -9.65 -4.49 13.36
CA PRO A 44 -9.58 -3.99 12.00
C PRO A 44 -10.78 -4.39 11.15
N ASN A 45 -11.52 -5.45 11.51
CA ASN A 45 -12.69 -5.91 10.76
C ASN A 45 -13.93 -5.04 11.00
N THR A 46 -13.87 -4.13 11.98
CA THR A 46 -14.98 -3.22 12.33
C THR A 46 -14.79 -1.81 11.79
N LEU A 47 -13.64 -1.49 11.21
CA LEU A 47 -13.33 -0.15 10.72
C LEU A 47 -14.07 0.19 9.43
N MET A 48 -15.15 0.97 9.53
CA MET A 48 -15.90 1.48 8.37
C MET A 48 -15.29 2.75 7.75
N LYS A 49 -14.32 3.38 8.40
CA LYS A 49 -13.62 4.57 7.91
C LYS A 49 -12.27 4.71 8.60
N HIS A 50 -11.41 5.57 8.07
CA HIS A 50 -10.17 5.93 8.74
C HIS A 50 -10.47 6.52 10.13
N PRO A 51 -9.98 5.89 11.20
CA PRO A 51 -10.24 6.38 12.53
C PRO A 51 -9.33 7.60 12.77
N ARG A 52 -9.89 8.66 13.36
CA ARG A 52 -9.11 9.87 13.69
C ARG A 52 -8.79 9.89 15.18
N ARG A 53 -7.50 9.82 15.52
CA ARG A 53 -7.05 9.96 16.90
C ARG A 53 -6.50 11.36 17.14
N VAL A 54 -7.17 12.11 18.01
CA VAL A 54 -6.85 13.52 18.31
C VAL A 54 -5.60 13.67 19.20
N ARG A 55 -5.10 12.58 19.80
CA ARG A 55 -4.04 12.63 20.82
C ARG A 55 -2.61 12.58 20.30
N HIS A 56 -2.41 12.33 19.01
CA HIS A 56 -1.07 12.20 18.41
C HIS A 56 -0.91 13.17 17.24
N ASN A 57 0.31 13.66 17.03
CA ASN A 57 0.64 14.55 15.90
C ASN A 57 0.58 13.85 14.53
N SER A 58 0.31 12.54 14.52
CA SER A 58 0.14 11.72 13.32
C SER A 58 -1.14 10.90 13.43
N THR A 59 -1.84 10.79 12.32
CA THR A 59 -3.05 9.98 12.15
C THR A 59 -2.75 8.61 11.54
N ALA A 60 -1.48 8.26 11.38
CA ALA A 60 -1.05 7.01 10.78
C ALA A 60 -1.70 5.80 11.48
N THR A 61 -2.36 4.98 10.67
CA THR A 61 -3.20 3.88 11.17
C THR A 61 -3.14 2.66 10.24
N GLY A 62 -3.21 1.48 10.85
CA GLY A 62 -3.33 0.20 10.18
C GLY A 62 -2.00 -0.36 9.69
N ARG A 63 -2.06 -1.40 8.87
CA ARG A 63 -0.90 -2.22 8.47
C ARG A 63 0.15 -1.42 7.72
N TYR A 64 -0.29 -0.41 6.98
CA TYR A 64 0.54 0.42 6.11
C TYR A 64 0.61 1.88 6.58
N GLN A 65 0.19 2.13 7.84
CA GLN A 65 0.24 3.43 8.51
C GLN A 65 -0.33 4.57 7.64
N THR A 66 -1.53 4.31 7.08
CA THR A 66 -2.25 5.26 6.24
C THR A 66 -2.63 6.50 7.05
N MET A 67 -2.35 7.67 6.50
CA MET A 67 -2.74 8.96 7.07
C MET A 67 -4.18 9.34 6.69
N ASP A 68 -4.84 10.16 7.49
CA ASP A 68 -6.25 10.54 7.28
C ASP A 68 -6.45 11.31 5.97
N PHE A 69 -5.54 12.21 5.62
CA PHE A 69 -5.60 12.97 4.37
C PHE A 69 -5.46 12.06 3.14
N VAL A 70 -4.67 10.99 3.22
CA VAL A 70 -4.55 9.99 2.14
C VAL A 70 -5.86 9.23 2.00
N TRP A 71 -6.44 8.82 3.12
CA TRP A 71 -7.75 8.18 3.11
C TRP A 71 -8.79 9.09 2.46
N ASP A 72 -8.93 10.32 2.95
CA ASP A 72 -9.90 11.32 2.50
C ASP A 72 -9.79 11.59 0.98
N GLU A 73 -8.58 11.58 0.42
CA GLU A 73 -8.34 11.77 -1.01
C GLU A 73 -8.73 10.55 -1.86
N GLU A 74 -8.40 9.34 -1.41
CA GLU A 74 -8.38 8.16 -2.27
C GLU A 74 -9.62 7.26 -2.13
N TRP A 75 -10.30 7.28 -0.97
CA TRP A 75 -11.36 6.31 -0.68
C TRP A 75 -12.49 6.34 -1.71
N GLN A 76 -12.88 7.54 -2.18
CA GLN A 76 -13.91 7.69 -3.21
C GLN A 76 -13.40 7.25 -4.58
N LYS A 77 -12.17 7.63 -4.94
CA LYS A 77 -11.55 7.32 -6.24
C LYS A 77 -11.41 5.81 -6.43
N LEU A 78 -11.08 5.10 -5.35
CA LEU A 78 -10.89 3.65 -5.32
C LEU A 78 -12.18 2.87 -4.97
N GLY A 79 -13.29 3.57 -4.69
CA GLY A 79 -14.57 2.93 -4.32
C GLY A 79 -14.52 2.14 -2.99
N LEU A 80 -13.63 2.53 -2.08
CA LEU A 80 -13.45 1.86 -0.78
C LEU A 80 -14.58 2.25 0.17
N LYS A 81 -15.26 1.25 0.75
CA LYS A 81 -16.39 1.48 1.67
C LYS A 81 -16.00 1.38 3.14
N ASP A 82 -14.82 0.85 3.43
CA ASP A 82 -14.34 0.56 4.77
C ASP A 82 -12.81 0.61 4.81
N MET A 83 -12.23 0.52 6.01
CA MET A 83 -10.78 0.43 6.22
C MET A 83 -10.39 -0.95 6.77
N LYS A 84 -11.13 -1.98 6.37
CA LYS A 84 -10.82 -3.37 6.72
C LYS A 84 -9.55 -3.85 6.00
N PRO A 85 -8.98 -5.02 6.38
CA PRO A 85 -7.70 -5.48 5.83
C PRO A 85 -7.58 -5.42 4.31
N GLN A 86 -8.61 -5.85 3.58
CA GLN A 86 -8.62 -5.81 2.12
C GLN A 86 -8.57 -4.39 1.55
N SER A 87 -9.32 -3.45 2.14
CA SER A 87 -9.32 -2.04 1.72
C SER A 87 -7.99 -1.36 2.01
N GLN A 88 -7.34 -1.71 3.12
CA GLN A 88 -5.97 -1.25 3.42
C GLN A 88 -4.97 -1.75 2.37
N GLU A 89 -5.08 -3.00 1.91
CA GLU A 89 -4.22 -3.56 0.85
C GLU A 89 -4.42 -2.84 -0.49
N ILE A 90 -5.67 -2.64 -0.90
CA ILE A 90 -5.99 -1.95 -2.17
C ILE A 90 -5.42 -0.53 -2.15
N LEU A 91 -5.62 0.20 -1.05
CA LEU A 91 -5.08 1.55 -0.89
C LEU A 91 -3.54 1.58 -0.93
N ALA A 92 -2.88 0.63 -0.25
CA ALA A 92 -1.42 0.53 -0.25
C ALA A 92 -0.85 0.21 -1.64
N ILE A 93 -1.50 -0.70 -2.39
CA ILE A 93 -1.10 -1.01 -3.77
C ILE A 93 -1.24 0.23 -4.65
N ALA A 94 -2.40 0.89 -4.59
CA ALA A 94 -2.71 2.06 -5.40
C ALA A 94 -1.70 3.20 -5.19
N ARG A 95 -1.31 3.46 -3.93
CA ARG A 95 -0.47 4.63 -3.59
C ARG A 95 1.03 4.34 -3.51
N ARG A 96 1.43 3.13 -3.11
CA ARG A 96 2.84 2.78 -2.86
C ARG A 96 3.41 1.88 -3.96
N ILE A 97 2.74 0.77 -4.30
CA ILE A 97 3.34 -0.23 -5.20
C ILE A 97 3.31 0.19 -6.68
N ILE A 98 2.23 0.80 -7.15
CA ILE A 98 2.17 1.33 -8.53
C ILE A 98 3.24 2.44 -8.72
N THR A 99 3.45 3.25 -7.69
CA THR A 99 4.47 4.30 -7.70
C THR A 99 5.89 3.73 -7.83
N TYR A 100 6.24 2.64 -7.14
CA TYR A 100 7.57 2.01 -7.28
C TYR A 100 7.81 1.39 -8.65
N ASN A 101 6.79 0.83 -9.31
CA ASN A 101 6.94 0.31 -10.68
C ASN A 101 7.17 1.42 -11.72
N SER A 102 6.70 2.65 -11.46
CA SER A 102 7.03 3.83 -12.26
C SER A 102 8.38 4.48 -11.92
N LEU A 103 8.99 4.07 -10.80
CA LEU A 103 10.28 4.58 -10.30
C LEU A 103 11.44 3.60 -10.51
N LEU A 104 11.20 2.41 -11.07
CA LEU A 104 12.28 1.63 -11.66
C LEU A 104 12.61 2.27 -13.02
N PRO A 105 13.73 3.01 -13.16
CA PRO A 105 14.17 3.36 -14.50
C PRO A 105 14.36 2.04 -15.27
N CYS A 106 13.90 2.00 -16.53
CA CYS A 106 14.18 0.91 -17.48
C CYS A 106 15.69 0.55 -17.60
N ASN A 107 16.58 1.29 -16.94
CA ASN A 107 18.03 1.15 -16.96
C ASN A 107 18.58 0.03 -16.06
N LEU A 108 17.80 -0.53 -15.13
CA LEU A 108 18.29 -1.62 -14.25
C LEU A 108 18.14 -3.03 -14.86
N LEU A 109 17.51 -3.16 -16.03
CA LEU A 109 17.40 -4.42 -16.79
C LEU A 109 18.40 -4.52 -17.96
N SER A 110 19.27 -3.51 -18.16
CA SER A 110 20.25 -3.50 -19.26
C SER A 110 21.54 -4.29 -18.97
N SER A 111 21.79 -4.73 -17.74
CA SER A 111 23.03 -5.47 -17.42
C SER A 111 22.94 -6.98 -17.64
N LEU A 112 21.79 -7.50 -18.11
CA LEU A 112 21.57 -8.94 -18.31
C LEU A 112 21.18 -9.33 -19.74
N LEU A 113 21.09 -8.37 -20.68
CA LEU A 113 20.80 -8.66 -22.08
C LEU A 113 21.69 -7.83 -23.01
N PRO A 114 22.40 -8.45 -23.96
CA PRO A 114 23.18 -7.71 -24.93
C PRO A 114 22.24 -6.92 -25.86
N SER A 115 22.33 -5.60 -25.75
CA SER A 115 22.13 -4.61 -26.81
C SER A 115 21.23 -5.02 -27.99
N ALA A 116 19.93 -4.75 -27.88
CA ALA A 116 19.12 -4.51 -29.07
C ALA A 116 17.93 -3.61 -28.72
N PHE A 117 17.99 -2.37 -29.25
CA PHE A 117 16.88 -1.48 -29.56
C PHE A 117 15.95 -1.03 -28.43
N CYS A 118 16.17 0.20 -27.97
CA CYS A 118 15.11 1.05 -27.44
C CYS A 118 15.07 2.34 -28.28
N PRO A 119 14.16 2.47 -29.28
CA PRO A 119 13.88 3.76 -29.88
C PRO A 119 12.87 4.50 -28.98
N LEU A 120 13.28 5.66 -28.45
CA LEU A 120 12.41 6.65 -27.80
C LEU A 120 11.24 7.03 -28.74
N PRO A 121 10.04 7.46 -28.28
CA PRO A 121 9.84 8.63 -27.39
C PRO A 121 8.71 8.52 -26.33
N TYR A 122 8.83 9.34 -25.27
CA TYR A 122 7.73 9.86 -24.43
C TYR A 122 6.66 8.87 -23.93
N CYS A 123 6.82 8.35 -22.70
CA CYS A 123 5.68 7.82 -21.93
C CYS A 123 4.90 8.98 -21.31
N HIS A 124 3.80 9.37 -21.96
CA HIS A 124 2.73 10.13 -21.33
C HIS A 124 2.08 9.34 -20.17
N PRO A 125 1.39 10.06 -19.27
CA PRO A 125 0.27 9.71 -18.40
C PRO A 125 -0.74 8.63 -18.74
N SER A 126 -0.48 7.61 -19.54
CA SER A 126 -1.53 6.65 -19.87
C SER A 126 -1.77 5.76 -18.67
N VAL A 127 -2.85 6.05 -17.96
CA VAL A 127 -3.51 5.14 -17.01
C VAL A 127 -3.92 3.91 -17.81
N THR A 128 -3.01 2.94 -17.93
CA THR A 128 -3.34 1.60 -18.39
C THR A 128 -3.92 0.86 -17.19
N ILE A 129 -5.25 0.87 -17.08
CA ILE A 129 -5.96 -0.16 -16.33
C ILE A 129 -5.60 -1.47 -17.02
N LEU A 130 -4.90 -2.37 -16.32
CA LEU A 130 -4.68 -3.75 -16.78
C LEU A 130 -6.06 -4.36 -17.09
N PRO A 131 -6.35 -4.75 -18.36
CA PRO A 131 -7.68 -5.23 -18.75
C PRO A 131 -8.03 -6.61 -18.19
N ASP A 132 -7.11 -7.30 -17.53
CA ASP A 132 -7.33 -8.67 -17.05
C ASP A 132 -7.80 -8.74 -15.58
N LEU A 133 -8.53 -7.71 -15.12
CA LEU A 133 -9.06 -7.64 -13.77
C LEU A 133 -10.55 -7.25 -13.74
N ILE A 134 -11.40 -8.04 -14.41
CA ILE A 134 -12.84 -8.13 -14.17
C ILE A 134 -13.23 -9.60 -14.02
#